data_AF-E2BUR1-F1
#
_entry.id   AF-E2BUR1-F1
#
_cell.length_a   1.000
_cell.length_b   1.000
_cell.length_c   1.000
_cell.angle_alpha   90.00
_cell.angle_beta   90.00
_cell.angle_gamma   90.00
#
_symmetry.space_group_name_H-M   'P 1'
#
loop_
_entity.id
_entity.type
_entity.pdbx_description
1 polymer ?
#
loop_
_entity_poly.entity_id
_entity_poly.type
_entity_poly.pdbx_seq_one_letter_code
_entity_poly.pdbx_strand_id
1 'polypeptide(L)'
;MEYSEEGETLKDKSRCANIRADLKMCLLESDCCKIHKRTPRECLRMYDGTVPDECFALRITFFECKHSILDGRRRFKGPKGY
;
A
#
# COMPACT_ATOMS: atom_id res chain seq x y z
N MET A 1 -7.62 -15.48 16.50
CA MET A 1 -6.40 -14.67 16.31
C MET A 1 -5.50 -15.55 15.48
N GLU A 2 -5.52 -15.37 14.16
CA GLU A 2 -4.83 -16.27 13.24
C GLU A 2 -3.74 -15.45 12.55
N TYR A 3 -2.51 -15.66 12.99
CA TYR A 3 -1.31 -15.24 12.28
C TYR A 3 -0.98 -16.36 11.31
N SER A 4 -1.16 -16.11 10.02
CA SER A 4 -0.68 -17.01 8.96
C SER A 4 0.65 -16.46 8.48
N GLU A 5 1.73 -17.00 9.01
CA GLU A 5 3.01 -17.09 8.31
C GLU A 5 2.75 -17.99 7.10
N GLU A 6 2.99 -17.54 5.85
CA GLU A 6 3.41 -18.31 4.66
C GLU A 6 3.58 -17.31 3.48
N GLY A 7 4.56 -17.53 2.59
CA GLY A 7 4.89 -16.70 1.43
C GLY A 7 3.76 -16.60 0.38
N GLU A 8 2.69 -15.89 0.72
CA GLU A 8 1.48 -15.75 -0.07
C GLU A 8 1.70 -14.81 -1.26
N THR A 9 1.73 -15.39 -2.46
CA THR A 9 1.38 -14.64 -3.67
C THR A 9 0.12 -13.81 -3.40
N LEU A 10 0.19 -12.50 -3.63
CA LEU A 10 -0.89 -11.57 -3.27
C LEU A 10 -2.19 -12.02 -3.96
N LYS A 11 -3.14 -12.54 -3.17
CA LYS A 11 -4.43 -13.07 -3.66
C LYS A 11 -5.27 -12.02 -4.39
N ASP A 12 -4.99 -10.74 -4.14
CA ASP A 12 -5.60 -9.63 -4.86
C ASP A 12 -5.13 -9.59 -6.32
N LYS A 13 -5.99 -9.99 -7.26
CA LYS A 13 -5.81 -9.75 -8.71
C LYS A 13 -6.37 -8.39 -9.17
N SER A 14 -6.50 -7.44 -8.23
CA SER A 14 -7.06 -6.13 -8.53
C SER A 14 -6.11 -5.29 -9.38
N ARG A 15 -6.62 -4.31 -10.13
CA ARG A 15 -5.81 -3.47 -11.03
C ARG A 15 -4.71 -2.66 -10.33
N CYS A 16 -4.80 -2.48 -9.01
CA CYS A 16 -3.79 -1.80 -8.19
C CYS A 16 -3.06 -2.78 -7.23
N ALA A 17 -3.09 -4.08 -7.52
CA ALA A 17 -2.50 -5.11 -6.67
C ALA A 17 -0.99 -4.99 -6.53
N ASN A 18 -0.28 -4.69 -7.63
CA ASN A 18 1.17 -4.53 -7.62
C ASN A 18 1.60 -3.40 -6.68
N ILE A 19 0.99 -2.22 -6.80
CA ILE A 19 1.26 -1.08 -5.92
C ILE A 19 0.95 -1.43 -4.45
N ARG A 20 -0.08 -2.25 -4.22
CA ARG A 20 -0.41 -2.73 -2.86
C ARG A 20 0.66 -3.67 -2.31
N ALA A 21 1.24 -4.53 -3.14
CA ALA A 21 2.35 -5.40 -2.77
C ALA A 21 3.58 -4.56 -2.40
N ASP A 22 3.94 -3.59 -3.25
CA ASP A 22 5.07 -2.68 -3.03
C ASP A 22 4.90 -1.89 -1.72
N LEU A 23 3.69 -1.35 -1.48
CA LEU A 23 3.39 -0.66 -0.23
C LEU A 23 3.47 -1.58 1.00
N LYS A 24 3.02 -2.84 0.88
CA LYS A 24 3.11 -3.83 1.97
C LYS A 24 4.56 -4.18 2.27
N MET A 25 5.38 -4.40 1.24
CA MET A 25 6.82 -4.64 1.39
C MET A 25 7.52 -3.46 2.05
N CYS A 26 7.30 -2.24 1.55
CA CYS A 26 7.88 -1.03 2.11
C CYS A 26 7.54 -0.85 3.61
N LEU A 27 6.28 -1.10 3.99
CA LEU A 27 5.86 -1.00 5.38
C LEU A 27 6.45 -2.12 6.26
N LEU A 28 6.55 -3.35 5.75
CA LEU A 28 7.22 -4.46 6.47
C LEU A 28 8.72 -4.22 6.66
N GLU A 29 9.34 -3.50 5.72
CA GLU A 29 10.75 -3.13 5.83
C GLU A 29 11.00 -1.98 6.80
N SER A 30 10.00 -1.11 7.00
CA SER A 30 10.08 0.05 7.90
C SER A 30 10.17 -0.31 9.38
N ASP A 31 10.81 0.58 10.14
CA ASP A 31 11.02 0.42 11.59
C ASP A 31 9.71 0.39 12.38
N CYS A 32 8.65 1.00 11.85
CA CYS A 32 7.34 0.98 12.50
C CYS A 32 6.76 -0.44 12.63
N CYS A 33 6.92 -1.30 11.62
CA CYS A 33 6.47 -2.69 11.71
C CYS A 33 7.52 -3.61 12.32
N LYS A 34 8.82 -3.39 12.04
CA LYS A 34 9.89 -4.24 12.60
C LYS A 34 10.11 -4.04 14.09
N ILE A 35 10.26 -2.80 14.53
CA ILE A 35 10.66 -2.46 15.90
C ILE A 35 9.43 -2.30 16.78
N HIS A 36 8.49 -1.46 16.34
CA HIS A 36 7.32 -1.12 17.15
C HIS A 36 6.20 -2.17 17.08
N LYS A 37 6.31 -3.16 16.18
CA LYS A 37 5.31 -4.22 15.96
C LYS A 37 3.88 -3.68 15.80
N ARG A 38 3.76 -2.46 15.25
CA ARG A 38 2.46 -1.82 14.99
C ARG A 38 1.87 -2.34 13.69
N THR A 39 0.56 -2.25 13.58
CA THR A 39 -0.10 -2.57 12.31
C THR A 39 0.27 -1.52 11.25
N PRO A 40 0.44 -1.91 9.97
CA PRO A 40 0.80 -0.98 8.90
C PRO A 40 -0.18 0.20 8.78
N ARG A 41 -1.45 -0.02 9.16
CA ARG A 41 -2.50 1.00 9.16
C ARG A 41 -2.31 2.06 10.24
N GLU A 42 -1.72 1.67 11.35
CA GLU A 42 -1.39 2.57 12.46
C GLU A 42 -0.10 3.34 12.17
N CYS A 43 0.89 2.69 11.54
CA CYS A 43 2.11 3.32 11.04
C CYS A 43 1.82 4.48 10.07
N LEU A 44 0.86 4.28 9.16
CA LEU A 44 0.42 5.32 8.22
C LEU A 44 -0.39 6.46 8.86
N ARG A 45 -0.94 6.26 10.07
CA ARG A 45 -1.73 7.28 10.78
C ARG A 45 -0.88 8.18 11.66
N MET A 46 0.10 7.61 12.36
CA MET A 46 0.84 8.34 13.38
C MET A 46 1.90 9.27 12.81
N TYR A 47 2.37 9.05 11.58
CA TYR A 47 3.40 9.89 10.93
C TYR A 47 4.62 10.14 11.85
N ASP A 48 5.01 9.14 12.64
CA ASP A 48 6.04 9.23 13.68
C ASP A 48 7.48 9.36 13.13
N GLY A 49 7.67 9.60 11.83
CA GLY A 49 8.99 9.61 11.17
C GLY A 49 9.69 8.25 11.08
N THR A 50 9.05 7.17 11.56
CA THR A 50 9.54 5.79 11.53
C THR A 50 9.26 5.06 10.21
N VAL A 51 8.49 5.69 9.33
CA VAL A 51 8.17 5.19 7.99
C VAL A 51 8.86 6.12 6.99
N PRO A 52 9.66 5.59 6.05
CA PRO A 52 10.35 6.41 5.07
C PRO A 52 9.35 7.08 4.12
N ASP A 53 9.73 8.26 3.60
CA ASP A 53 8.94 9.04 2.64
C ASP A 53 8.56 8.24 1.39
N GLU A 54 9.40 7.28 1.00
CA GLU A 54 9.12 6.38 -0.13
C GLU A 54 7.83 5.57 0.06
N CYS A 55 7.58 5.06 1.28
CA CYS A 55 6.32 4.35 1.55
C CYS A 55 5.12 5.30 1.50
N PHE A 56 5.29 6.58 1.87
CA PHE A 56 4.24 7.58 1.73
C PHE A 56 3.96 7.94 0.26
N ALA A 57 5.00 7.99 -0.58
CA ALA A 57 4.83 8.12 -2.02
C ALA A 57 4.03 6.93 -2.60
N LEU A 58 4.37 5.69 -2.22
CA LEU A 58 3.62 4.49 -2.61
C LEU A 58 2.16 4.49 -2.12
N ARG A 59 1.91 5.06 -0.94
CA ARG A 59 0.54 5.25 -0.43
C ARG A 59 -0.25 6.21 -1.32
N ILE A 60 0.37 7.31 -1.76
CA ILE A 60 -0.26 8.29 -2.64
C ILE A 60 -0.54 7.65 -4.00
N THR A 61 0.41 6.95 -4.61
CA THR A 61 0.20 6.28 -5.90
C THR A 61 -0.88 5.20 -5.81
N PHE A 62 -0.94 4.45 -4.71
CA PHE A 62 -2.02 3.49 -4.47
C PHE A 62 -3.39 4.19 -4.41
N PHE A 63 -3.48 5.30 -3.68
CA PHE A 63 -4.70 6.10 -3.60
C PHE A 63 -5.09 6.65 -4.96
N GLU A 64 -4.15 7.17 -5.74
CA GLU A 64 -4.40 7.65 -7.10
C GLU A 64 -4.86 6.54 -8.04
N CYS A 65 -4.30 5.34 -7.95
CA CYS A 65 -4.71 4.19 -8.75
C CYS A 65 -6.17 3.82 -8.45
N LYS A 66 -6.51 3.69 -7.16
CA LYS A 66 -7.88 3.42 -6.69
C LYS A 66 -8.86 4.53 -7.09
N HIS A 67 -8.45 5.78 -6.91
CA HIS A 67 -9.24 6.95 -7.28
C HIS A 67 -9.46 7.01 -8.79
N SER A 68 -8.45 6.66 -9.59
CA SER A 68 -8.55 6.67 -11.05
C SER A 68 -9.54 5.64 -11.62
N ILE A 69 -9.88 4.59 -10.87
CA ILE A 69 -10.93 3.62 -11.24
C ILE A 69 -12.32 4.23 -11.03
N LEU A 70 -12.47 5.09 -10.03
CA LEU A 70 -13.72 5.76 -9.69
C LEU A 70 -13.91 7.09 -10.45
N ASP A 71 -12.80 7.73 -10.85
CA ASP A 71 -12.82 9.03 -11.52
C ASP A 71 -13.43 8.93 -12.92
N GLY A 72 -14.69 9.37 -13.03
CA GLY A 72 -15.46 9.36 -14.27
C GLY A 72 -14.83 10.18 -15.41
N ARG A 73 -13.99 11.18 -15.11
CA ARG A 73 -13.31 12.00 -16.13
C ARG A 73 -12.26 11.20 -16.89
N ARG A 74 -11.78 10.09 -16.31
CA ARG A 74 -10.81 9.19 -16.92
C ARG A 74 -11.43 8.00 -17.64
N ARG A 75 -12.77 7.91 -17.75
CA ARG A 75 -13.45 6.81 -18.47
C ARG A 75 -12.91 6.58 -19.89
N PHE A 76 -12.67 7.67 -20.64
CA PHE A 76 -12.17 7.58 -22.01
C PHE A 76 -10.65 7.32 -22.12
N LYS A 77 -9.87 7.82 -21.15
CA LYS A 77 -8.40 7.65 -21.11
C LYS A 77 -7.98 6.33 -20.46
N GLY A 78 -8.88 5.68 -19.73
CA GLY A 78 -8.57 4.56 -18.88
C GLY A 78 -7.98 4.98 -17.53
N PRO A 79 -7.98 4.08 -16.54
CA PRO A 79 -7.38 4.34 -15.24
C PRO A 79 -5.85 4.40 -15.34
N LYS A 80 -5.21 5.17 -14.45
CA LYS A 80 -3.75 5.19 -14.27
C LYS A 80 -3.26 3.76 -14.02
N GLY A 81 -2.35 3.29 -14.88
CA GLY A 81 -1.69 2.00 -14.75
C GLY A 81 -0.36 2.14 -14.00
N TYR A 82 0.02 1.05 -13.34
CA TYR A 82 1.38 0.70 -12.95
C TYR A 82 1.70 -0.63 -13.62
#